data_AF-A0A0C9SQ04-F1
#
_entry.id   AF-A0A0C9SQ04-F1
#
_cell.length_a   1.000
_cell.length_b   1.000
_cell.length_c   1.000
_cell.angle_alpha   90.00
_cell.angle_beta   90.00
_cell.angle_gamma   90.00
#
_symmetry.space_group_name_H-M   'P 1'
#
loop_
_entity.id
_entity.type
_entity.pdbx_description
1 polymer ?
#
loop_
_entity_poly.entity_id
_entity_poly.type
_entity_poly.pdbx_seq_one_letter_code
_entity_poly.pdbx_strand_id
1 'polypeptide(L)'
;SSCDEINLDGTPKPHTQSRSSYSHAQKMRASATYAFGRIHGLGILPWHQNDAGRMVGNPSVSTTVSSFMLSLHRRKIRLGETSTCARAITPDIMEKLYEFNGRPENWDPKPYVPGTRTADRANWGGPNTR
;
A
#
# COMPACT_ATOMS: atom_id res chain seq x y z
N SER A 1 -13.19 -13.24 -6.79
CA SER A 1 -12.46 -12.04 -6.30
C SER A 1 -13.25 -10.74 -6.54
N SER A 2 -14.53 -10.73 -6.16
CA SER A 2 -15.47 -9.59 -6.32
C SER A 2 -15.65 -8.75 -5.03
N CYS A 3 -14.95 -9.11 -3.95
CA CYS A 3 -15.19 -8.55 -2.60
C CYS A 3 -15.07 -7.01 -2.48
N ASP A 4 -14.35 -6.37 -3.40
CA ASP A 4 -14.17 -4.92 -3.40
C ASP A 4 -15.30 -4.19 -4.14
N GLU A 5 -15.99 -4.90 -5.03
CA GLU A 5 -17.10 -4.44 -5.88
C GLU A 5 -18.46 -4.74 -5.26
N ILE A 6 -18.50 -5.54 -4.20
CA ILE A 6 -19.72 -5.96 -3.50
C ILE A 6 -19.69 -5.40 -2.07
N ASN A 7 -20.83 -4.96 -1.58
CA ASN A 7 -21.06 -4.58 -0.19
C ASN A 7 -21.15 -5.81 0.72
N LEU A 8 -21.18 -5.60 2.04
CA LEU A 8 -21.31 -6.69 3.01
C LEU A 8 -22.65 -7.42 2.92
N ASP A 9 -23.68 -6.75 2.40
CA ASP A 9 -25.02 -7.29 2.14
C ASP A 9 -25.12 -8.07 0.82
N GLY A 10 -24.03 -8.18 0.05
CA GLY A 10 -24.03 -8.85 -1.25
C GLY A 10 -24.46 -7.99 -2.44
N THR A 11 -24.80 -6.71 -2.22
CA THR A 11 -25.18 -5.80 -3.31
C THR A 11 -23.95 -5.23 -4.04
N PRO A 12 -24.01 -4.99 -5.36
CA PRO A 12 -22.91 -4.34 -6.07
C PRO A 12 -22.77 -2.88 -5.64
N LYS A 13 -21.54 -2.42 -5.41
CA LYS A 13 -21.25 -1.03 -5.09
C LYS A 13 -21.51 -0.14 -6.30
N PRO A 14 -22.32 0.93 -6.17
CA PRO A 14 -22.58 1.87 -7.25
C PRO A 14 -21.28 2.42 -7.84
N HIS A 15 -21.25 2.62 -9.17
CA HIS A 15 -20.10 3.25 -9.84
C HIS A 15 -19.85 4.69 -9.39
N THR A 16 -20.87 5.35 -8.82
CA THR A 16 -20.80 6.70 -8.25
C THR A 16 -20.14 6.74 -6.88
N GLN A 17 -19.98 5.60 -6.21
CA GLN A 17 -19.33 5.54 -4.91
C GLN A 17 -17.82 5.51 -5.08
N SER A 18 -17.12 6.43 -4.42
CA SER A 18 -15.65 6.41 -4.35
C SER A 18 -15.18 5.09 -3.73
N ARG A 19 -14.43 4.31 -4.51
CA ARG A 19 -13.88 3.03 -4.07
C ARG A 19 -12.54 3.29 -3.38
N SER A 20 -12.32 2.65 -2.24
CA SER A 20 -11.04 2.72 -1.53
C SER A 20 -9.88 2.32 -2.45
N SER A 21 -8.77 3.05 -2.33
CA SER A 21 -7.53 2.81 -3.10
C SER A 21 -6.83 1.51 -2.67
N TYR A 22 -5.90 1.02 -3.49
CA TYR A 22 -5.04 -0.09 -3.09
C TYR A 22 -4.23 0.24 -1.83
N SER A 23 -3.76 1.48 -1.70
CA SER A 23 -3.05 1.94 -0.50
C SER A 23 -3.90 1.86 0.77
N HIS A 24 -5.21 2.08 0.67
CA HIS A 24 -6.12 1.86 1.80
C HIS A 24 -6.18 0.38 2.20
N ALA A 25 -6.30 -0.52 1.22
CA ALA A 25 -6.27 -1.97 1.48
C ALA A 25 -4.93 -2.42 2.10
N GLN A 26 -3.79 -1.86 1.66
CA GLN A 26 -2.49 -2.14 2.27
C GLN A 26 -2.44 -1.72 3.74
N LYS A 27 -2.97 -0.55 4.09
CA LYS A 27 -3.05 -0.08 5.48
C LYS A 27 -3.92 -1.01 6.33
N MET A 28 -5.09 -1.42 5.81
CA MET A 28 -5.98 -2.38 6.48
C MET A 28 -5.31 -3.73 6.69
N ARG A 29 -4.56 -4.23 5.69
CA ARG A 29 -3.81 -5.48 5.83
C ARG A 29 -2.70 -5.35 6.87
N ALA A 30 -1.95 -4.24 6.86
CA ALA A 30 -0.88 -4.00 7.81
C ALA A 30 -1.40 -3.92 9.25
N SER A 31 -2.52 -3.22 9.49
CA SER A 31 -3.14 -3.14 10.80
C SER A 31 -3.63 -4.52 11.28
N ALA A 32 -4.26 -5.30 10.40
CA ALA A 32 -4.65 -6.67 10.72
C ALA A 32 -3.44 -7.56 11.05
N THR A 33 -2.36 -7.48 10.26
CA THR A 33 -1.12 -8.23 10.54
C THR A 33 -0.55 -7.87 11.90
N TYR A 34 -0.53 -6.58 12.26
CA TYR A 34 -0.08 -6.13 13.57
C TYR A 34 -1.00 -6.63 14.69
N ALA A 35 -2.32 -6.51 14.53
CA ALA A 35 -3.28 -6.95 15.53
C ALA A 35 -3.16 -8.46 15.79
N PHE A 36 -3.22 -9.29 14.75
CA PHE A 36 -3.09 -10.73 14.91
C PHE A 36 -1.71 -11.16 15.42
N GLY A 37 -0.64 -10.55 14.91
CA GLY A 37 0.72 -10.91 15.31
C GLY A 37 1.10 -10.45 16.71
N ARG A 38 0.81 -9.19 17.05
CA ARG A 38 1.28 -8.54 18.28
C ARG A 38 0.25 -8.55 19.40
N ILE A 39 -1.02 -8.25 19.10
CA ILE A 39 -2.08 -8.15 20.12
C ILE A 39 -2.60 -9.53 20.48
N HIS A 40 -2.87 -10.38 19.48
CA HIS A 40 -3.36 -11.75 19.69
C HIS A 40 -2.25 -12.79 19.82
N GLY A 41 -0.98 -12.39 19.67
CA GLY A 41 0.16 -13.29 19.85
C GLY A 41 0.24 -14.44 18.84
N LEU A 42 -0.47 -14.35 17.70
CA LEU A 42 -0.47 -15.41 16.67
C LEU A 42 0.80 -15.39 15.80
N GLY A 43 1.68 -14.42 16.03
CA GLY A 43 2.97 -14.29 15.36
C GLY A 43 2.86 -13.94 13.87
N ILE A 44 3.88 -14.35 13.12
CA ILE A 44 4.04 -14.06 11.69
C ILE A 44 3.84 -15.29 10.79
N LEU A 45 3.53 -16.44 11.39
CA LEU A 45 3.32 -17.67 10.62
C LEU A 45 2.07 -17.52 9.74
N PRO A 46 2.12 -17.97 8.47
CA PRO A 46 0.93 -18.05 7.63
C PRO A 46 -0.19 -18.83 8.31
N TRP A 47 -1.44 -18.45 8.05
CA TRP A 47 -2.61 -19.23 8.47
C TRP A 47 -2.56 -20.64 7.89
N HIS A 48 -2.42 -21.66 8.73
CA HIS A 48 -2.29 -23.07 8.34
C HIS A 48 -2.97 -23.98 9.35
N GLN A 49 -3.23 -25.21 8.95
CA GLN A 49 -3.72 -26.24 9.84
C GLN A 49 -2.54 -26.92 10.53
N ASN A 50 -2.59 -27.07 11.86
CA ASN A 50 -1.59 -27.84 12.60
C ASN A 50 -1.91 -29.34 12.61
N ASP A 51 -0.99 -30.14 13.16
CA ASP A 51 -1.14 -31.61 13.26
C ASP A 51 -2.36 -32.04 14.08
N ALA A 52 -2.88 -31.18 14.95
CA ALA A 52 -4.10 -31.38 15.73
C ALA A 52 -5.39 -30.97 14.98
N GLY A 53 -5.28 -30.62 13.70
CA GLY A 53 -6.41 -30.22 12.86
C GLY A 53 -6.95 -28.82 13.12
N ARG A 54 -6.32 -28.01 13.99
CA ARG A 54 -6.72 -26.64 14.30
C ARG A 54 -6.04 -25.63 13.39
N MET A 55 -6.77 -24.61 12.98
CA MET A 55 -6.18 -23.50 12.23
C MET A 55 -5.41 -22.57 13.17
N VAL A 56 -4.15 -22.32 12.85
CA VAL A 56 -3.22 -21.51 13.62
C VAL A 56 -2.41 -20.57 12.71
N GLY A 57 -1.75 -19.58 13.32
CA GLY A 57 -1.00 -18.55 12.61
C GLY A 57 -1.84 -17.29 12.39
N ASN A 58 -1.39 -16.43 11.49
CA ASN A 58 -2.00 -15.13 11.25
C ASN A 58 -2.79 -15.11 9.93
N PRO A 59 -4.12 -14.87 9.96
CA PRO A 59 -4.96 -14.89 8.77
C PRO A 59 -4.59 -13.81 7.73
N SER A 60 -4.01 -12.68 8.13
CA SER A 60 -3.65 -11.59 7.20
C SER A 60 -2.44 -11.93 6.31
N VAL A 61 -1.62 -12.89 6.73
CA VAL A 61 -0.44 -13.39 5.99
C VAL A 61 -0.72 -14.71 5.28
N SER A 62 -1.97 -15.15 5.27
CA SER A 62 -2.40 -16.32 4.49
C SER A 62 -2.12 -16.16 2.99
N THR A 63 -1.97 -17.29 2.31
CA THR A 63 -1.84 -17.36 0.85
C THR A 63 -3.07 -16.77 0.15
N THR A 64 -4.27 -17.03 0.68
CA THR A 64 -5.54 -16.51 0.16
C THR A 64 -5.58 -14.98 0.16
N VAL A 65 -5.25 -14.34 1.28
CA VAL A 65 -5.24 -12.87 1.40
C VAL A 65 -4.12 -12.28 0.53
N SER A 66 -2.96 -12.93 0.46
CA SER A 66 -1.86 -12.50 -0.41
C SER A 66 -2.24 -12.50 -1.89
N SER A 67 -2.86 -13.59 -2.37
CA SER A 67 -3.36 -13.70 -3.74
C SER A 67 -4.46 -12.67 -4.03
N PHE A 68 -5.36 -12.45 -3.07
CA PHE A 68 -6.36 -11.40 -3.17
C PHE A 68 -5.71 -10.01 -3.35
N MET A 69 -4.74 -9.64 -2.50
CA MET A 69 -4.06 -8.35 -2.60
C MET A 69 -3.35 -8.15 -3.95
N LEU A 70 -2.69 -9.18 -4.49
CA LEU A 70 -2.07 -9.12 -5.81
C LEU A 70 -3.10 -8.89 -6.92
N SER A 71 -4.23 -9.60 -6.86
CA SER A 71 -5.32 -9.42 -7.83
C SER A 71 -5.95 -8.03 -7.74
N LEU A 72 -6.12 -7.53 -6.51
CA LEU A 72 -6.65 -6.21 -6.23
C LEU A 72 -5.74 -5.12 -6.80
N HIS A 73 -4.43 -5.22 -6.55
CA HIS A 73 -3.42 -4.29 -7.08
C HIS A 73 -3.51 -4.18 -8.61
N ARG A 74 -3.50 -5.32 -9.32
CA ARG A 74 -3.59 -5.35 -10.79
C ARG A 74 -4.88 -4.73 -11.31
N ARG A 75 -6.01 -4.96 -10.63
CA ARG A 75 -7.30 -4.38 -11.00
C ARG A 75 -7.31 -2.87 -10.81
N LYS A 76 -6.81 -2.37 -9.68
CA LYS A 76 -6.75 -0.94 -9.39
C LYS A 76 -5.84 -0.19 -10.36
N ILE A 77 -4.69 -0.76 -10.71
CA ILE A 77 -3.81 -0.22 -11.77
C ILE A 77 -4.55 -0.14 -13.10
N ARG A 78 -5.29 -1.19 -13.48
CA ARG A 78 -6.07 -1.20 -14.72
C ARG A 78 -7.16 -0.12 -14.74
N LEU A 79 -7.70 0.23 -13.57
CA LEU A 79 -8.67 1.32 -13.40
C LEU A 79 -8.01 2.71 -13.35
N GLY A 80 -6.69 2.81 -13.51
CA GLY A 80 -5.95 4.07 -13.57
C GLY A 80 -5.30 4.49 -12.25
N GLU A 81 -5.30 3.66 -11.20
CA GLU A 81 -4.51 3.96 -10.00
C GLU A 81 -3.01 3.89 -10.31
N THR A 82 -2.24 4.89 -9.86
CA THR A 82 -0.79 4.95 -10.11
C THR A 82 -0.10 3.75 -9.46
N SER A 83 0.66 3.01 -10.27
CA SER A 83 1.39 1.84 -9.80
C SER A 83 2.50 2.24 -8.81
N THR A 84 2.42 1.74 -7.57
CA THR A 84 3.42 1.94 -6.52
C THR A 84 4.47 0.83 -6.57
N CYS A 85 5.16 0.67 -7.70
CA CYS A 85 6.24 -0.30 -7.83
C CYS A 85 7.50 0.35 -8.38
N ALA A 86 8.66 -0.20 -8.03
CA ALA A 86 9.95 0.31 -8.49
C ALA A 86 10.08 0.34 -10.03
N ARG A 87 9.30 -0.47 -10.77
CA ARG A 87 9.23 -0.40 -12.24
C ARG A 87 8.50 0.83 -12.79
N ALA A 88 7.81 1.60 -11.94
CA ALA A 88 7.31 2.91 -12.32
C ALA A 88 8.43 3.95 -12.44
N ILE A 89 9.63 3.64 -11.93
CA ILE A 89 10.83 4.46 -12.13
C ILE A 89 11.37 4.14 -13.53
N THR A 90 11.10 5.04 -14.47
CA THR A 90 11.62 5.00 -15.83
C THR A 90 13.06 5.55 -15.87
N PRO A 91 13.87 5.23 -16.91
CA PRO A 91 15.20 5.81 -17.07
C PRO A 91 15.19 7.35 -17.05
N ASP A 92 14.16 7.95 -17.64
CA ASP A 92 13.86 9.38 -17.66
C ASP A 92 13.58 9.94 -16.26
N ILE A 93 12.91 9.19 -15.37
CA ILE A 93 12.78 9.58 -13.95
C ILE A 93 14.14 9.50 -13.24
N MET A 94 14.97 8.49 -13.55
CA MET A 94 16.32 8.37 -12.98
C MET A 94 17.26 9.50 -13.43
N GLU A 95 17.17 9.90 -14.70
CA GLU A 95 17.92 11.04 -15.25
C GLU A 95 17.55 12.34 -14.53
N LYS A 96 16.25 12.63 -14.41
CA LYS A 96 15.77 13.79 -13.64
C LYS A 96 16.23 13.77 -12.18
N LEU A 97 16.27 12.60 -11.57
CA LEU A 97 16.73 12.42 -10.20
C LEU A 97 18.25 12.64 -10.08
N TYR A 98 19.02 12.20 -11.08
CA TYR A 98 20.46 12.46 -11.16
C TYR A 98 20.74 13.96 -11.32
N GLU A 99 20.07 14.64 -12.25
CA GLU A 99 20.19 16.09 -12.43
C GLU A 99 19.80 16.86 -11.17
N PHE A 100 18.74 16.44 -10.50
CA PHE A 100 18.29 17.06 -9.25
C PHE A 100 19.36 16.91 -8.15
N ASN A 101 19.96 15.73 -7.98
CA ASN A 101 21.01 15.49 -6.99
C ASN A 101 22.34 16.16 -7.36
N GLY A 102 22.58 16.42 -8.65
CA GLY A 102 23.77 17.11 -9.15
C GLY A 102 23.81 18.61 -8.84
N ARG A 103 22.72 19.19 -8.32
CA ARG A 103 22.64 20.60 -7.96
C ARG A 103 23.45 20.89 -6.69
N PRO A 104 24.28 21.95 -6.66
CA PRO A 104 25.14 22.24 -5.52
C PRO A 104 24.34 22.51 -4.23
N GLU A 105 23.10 23.00 -4.34
CA GLU A 105 22.22 23.27 -3.19
C GLU A 105 21.74 22.01 -2.44
N ASN A 106 21.96 20.83 -3.03
CA ASN A 106 21.52 19.53 -2.49
C ASN A 106 22.68 18.72 -1.88
N TRP A 107 23.91 19.19 -1.99
CA TRP A 107 25.10 18.48 -1.47
C TRP A 107 25.29 18.68 0.03
N ASP A 108 24.83 19.83 0.55
CA ASP A 108 24.90 20.13 1.97
C ASP A 108 23.75 19.46 2.73
N PRO A 109 24.03 18.60 3.73
CA PRO A 109 23.00 17.96 4.52
C PRO A 109 22.26 19.01 5.35
N LYS A 110 20.99 19.24 5.02
CA LYS A 110 20.12 20.16 5.74
C LYS A 110 19.72 19.53 7.09
N PRO A 111 19.78 20.27 8.20
CA PRO A 111 19.31 19.75 9.48
C PRO A 111 17.85 19.37 9.37
N TYR A 112 17.48 18.21 9.93
CA TYR A 112 16.10 17.74 9.90
C TYR A 112 15.19 18.72 10.64
N VAL A 113 14.25 19.31 9.91
CA VAL A 113 13.19 20.14 10.50
C VAL A 113 11.88 19.35 10.41
N PRO A 114 11.24 19.01 11.54
CA PRO A 114 9.94 18.34 11.52
C PRO A 114 8.91 19.23 10.81
N GLY A 115 8.40 18.78 9.66
CA GLY A 115 7.33 19.49 8.95
C GLY A 115 6.00 19.42 9.71
N THR A 116 5.26 20.53 9.75
CA THR A 116 3.88 20.57 10.26
C THR A 116 2.96 19.87 9.25
N ARG A 117 2.29 18.80 9.70
CA ARG A 117 1.35 17.99 8.88
C ARG A 117 0.19 18.76 8.24
N THR A 118 -0.02 20.02 8.64
CA THR A 118 -1.19 20.83 8.31
C THR A 118 -0.96 21.90 7.24
N ALA A 119 0.27 22.37 7.03
CA ALA A 119 0.50 23.55 6.19
C ALA A 119 0.56 23.25 4.69
N ASP A 120 0.95 22.03 4.29
CA ASP A 120 1.34 21.80 2.88
C ASP A 120 0.97 20.40 2.37
N ARG A 121 -0.33 20.05 2.44
CA ARG A 121 -0.85 18.80 1.85
C ARG A 121 -0.61 18.70 0.34
N ALA A 122 -0.38 19.83 -0.34
CA ALA A 122 -0.05 19.89 -1.76
C ALA A 122 1.40 19.46 -2.07
N ASN A 123 2.31 19.53 -1.09
CA ASN A 123 3.74 19.36 -1.26
C ASN A 123 4.26 18.02 -0.70
N TRP A 124 3.36 17.06 -0.48
CA TRP A 124 3.72 15.73 0.03
C TRP A 124 4.59 14.91 -0.93
N GLY A 125 4.86 15.41 -2.15
CA GLY A 125 5.62 14.73 -3.20
C GLY A 125 6.83 15.48 -3.74
N GLY A 126 7.23 16.63 -3.16
CA GLY A 126 8.20 17.52 -3.79
C GLY A 126 7.64 18.22 -5.04
N PRO A 127 8.43 19.06 -5.73
CA PRO A 127 7.93 19.88 -6.83
C PRO A 127 7.46 19.00 -8.00
N ASN A 128 6.18 19.15 -8.37
CA ASN A 128 5.60 18.54 -9.57
C ASN A 128 6.43 18.93 -10.80
N THR A 129 7.23 18.02 -11.34
CA THR A 129 7.82 18.18 -12.67
C THR A 129 6.72 17.98 -13.70
N ARG A 130 6.43 19.04 -14.44
CA ARG A 130 5.46 19.07 -15.54
C ARG A 130 5.95 18.27 -16.75
#